data_AF-A0A2E9NA18-F1
#
_entry.id   AF-A0A2E9NA18-F1
#
_cell.length_a   1.000
_cell.length_b   1.000
_cell.length_c   1.000
_cell.angle_alpha   90.00
_cell.angle_beta   90.00
_cell.angle_gamma   90.00
#
_symmetry.space_group_name_H-M   'P 1'
#
loop_
_entity.id
_entity.type
_entity.pdbx_description
1 polymer ?
#
loop_
_entity_poly.entity_id
_entity_poly.type
_entity_poly.pdbx_seq_one_letter_code
_entity_poly.pdbx_strand_id
1 'polypeptide(L)'
;MNAETAWSHLQRALASSEPACRGDDRFIGDGRGGAQTADLVTICTDCPIRPQCQDYAVSLGFRIAGFWAGRWRGKYLTEAEDLAV
;
A
#
# COMPACT_ATOMS: atom_id res chain seq x y z
N MET A 1 -1.92 17.34 -1.71
CA MET A 1 -2.30 16.75 -3.01
C MET A 1 -3.59 15.98 -2.81
N ASN A 2 -4.56 16.07 -3.73
CA ASN A 2 -5.78 15.26 -3.65
C ASN A 2 -5.54 13.84 -4.22
N ALA A 3 -6.50 12.93 -4.05
CA ALA A 3 -6.33 11.54 -4.46
C ALA A 3 -6.22 11.35 -5.98
N GLU A 4 -6.93 12.16 -6.78
CA GLU A 4 -6.90 12.07 -8.24
C GLU A 4 -5.54 12.47 -8.82
N THR A 5 -4.98 13.59 -8.36
CA THR A 5 -3.64 14.03 -8.76
C THR A 5 -2.58 13.03 -8.31
N ALA A 6 -2.66 12.53 -7.08
CA ALA A 6 -1.72 11.53 -6.56
C ALA A 6 -1.80 10.22 -7.34
N TRP A 7 -3.00 9.78 -7.73
CA TRP A 7 -3.21 8.61 -8.57
C TRP A 7 -2.57 8.78 -9.95
N SER A 8 -2.77 9.92 -10.60
CA SER A 8 -2.14 10.22 -11.90
C SER A 8 -0.61 10.22 -11.81
N HIS A 9 -0.04 10.73 -10.72
CA HIS A 9 1.41 10.69 -10.48
C HIS A 9 1.92 9.26 -10.31
N LEU A 10 1.22 8.45 -9.53
CA LEU A 10 1.56 7.04 -9.32
C LEU A 10 1.46 6.24 -10.63
N GLN A 11 0.39 6.42 -11.42
CA GLN A 11 0.26 5.76 -12.72
C GLN A 11 1.39 6.09 -13.68
N ARG A 12 1.82 7.35 -13.73
CA ARG A 12 2.97 7.75 -14.56
C ARG A 12 4.26 7.06 -14.10
N ALA A 13 4.50 6.98 -12.79
CA ALA A 13 5.66 6.28 -12.25
C ALA A 13 5.63 4.78 -12.54
N LEU A 14 4.45 4.14 -12.44
CA LEU A 14 4.25 2.73 -12.79
C LEU A 14 4.44 2.44 -14.28
N ALA A 15 4.17 3.41 -15.15
CA ALA A 15 4.41 3.29 -16.58
C ALA A 15 5.90 3.39 -16.95
N SER A 16 6.70 4.08 -16.13
CA SER A 16 8.13 4.29 -16.38
C SER A 16 9.05 3.33 -15.62
N SER A 17 8.59 2.81 -14.49
CA SER A 17 9.42 2.07 -13.53
C SER A 17 8.64 0.92 -12.92
N GLU A 18 9.32 -0.20 -12.79
CA GLU A 18 8.76 -1.38 -12.16
C GLU A 18 8.80 -1.25 -10.62
N PRO A 19 7.67 -1.43 -9.91
CA PRO A 19 7.67 -1.45 -8.47
C PRO A 19 8.34 -2.70 -7.92
N ALA A 20 9.13 -2.55 -6.86
CA ALA A 20 9.81 -3.66 -6.20
C ALA A 20 8.84 -4.71 -5.59
N CYS A 21 7.59 -4.34 -5.34
CA CYS A 21 6.57 -5.22 -4.80
C CYS A 21 5.78 -6.03 -5.85
N ARG A 22 6.08 -5.90 -7.16
CA ARG A 22 5.29 -6.58 -8.17
C ARG A 22 5.34 -8.10 -7.99
N GLY A 23 4.17 -8.72 -7.93
CA GLY A 23 4.01 -10.18 -7.83
C GLY A 23 4.26 -10.73 -6.42
N ASP A 24 4.40 -9.87 -5.41
CA ASP A 24 4.55 -10.27 -4.01
C ASP A 24 3.23 -10.11 -3.25
N ASP A 25 2.52 -11.22 -3.09
CA ASP A 25 1.19 -11.25 -2.45
C ASP A 25 1.21 -10.80 -0.98
N ARG A 26 2.38 -10.75 -0.34
CA ARG A 26 2.51 -10.22 1.03
C ARG A 26 2.13 -8.74 1.12
N PHE A 27 2.15 -8.00 0.00
CA PHE A 27 1.74 -6.60 -0.05
C PHE A 27 0.22 -6.40 -0.11
N ILE A 28 -0.53 -7.42 -0.52
CA ILE A 28 -2.01 -7.37 -0.60
C ILE A 28 -2.67 -8.28 0.44
N GLY A 29 -1.90 -9.12 1.13
CA GLY A 29 -2.42 -9.98 2.18
C GLY A 29 -2.91 -9.24 3.43
N ASP A 30 -3.84 -9.86 4.14
CA ASP A 30 -4.41 -9.33 5.39
C ASP A 30 -3.49 -9.51 6.60
N GLY A 31 -2.36 -10.21 6.42
CA GLY A 31 -1.41 -10.55 7.48
C GLY A 31 -0.64 -9.33 8.01
N ARG A 32 -0.83 -9.01 9.29
CA ARG A 32 -0.03 -8.00 10.03
C ARG A 32 1.06 -8.62 10.90
N GLY A 33 1.73 -9.66 10.41
CA GLY A 33 2.82 -10.32 11.14
C GLY A 33 4.02 -9.38 11.32
N GLY A 34 4.48 -9.18 12.57
CA GLY A 34 5.57 -8.23 12.88
C GLY A 34 6.90 -8.54 12.17
N ALA A 35 7.27 -9.83 12.06
CA ALA A 35 8.46 -10.25 11.32
C ALA A 35 8.31 -10.04 9.80
N GLN A 36 7.12 -10.30 9.26
CA GLN A 36 6.81 -10.06 7.84
C GLN A 36 6.85 -8.57 7.49
N THR A 37 6.55 -7.70 8.45
CA THR A 37 6.54 -6.24 8.24
C THR A 37 7.93 -5.68 7.95
N ALA A 38 8.98 -6.17 8.60
CA ALA A 38 10.34 -5.64 8.43
C ALA A 38 10.87 -5.83 6.99
N ASP A 39 10.66 -7.01 6.41
CA ASP A 39 11.08 -7.30 5.03
C ASP A 39 10.34 -6.41 4.02
N LEU A 40 9.03 -6.21 4.21
CA LEU A 40 8.22 -5.35 3.33
C LEU A 40 8.62 -3.86 3.45
N VAL A 41 9.02 -3.41 4.65
CA VAL A 41 9.59 -2.06 4.84
C VAL A 41 10.87 -1.91 4.02
N THR A 42 11.77 -2.89 4.06
CA THR A 42 13.03 -2.86 3.30
C THR A 42 12.74 -2.79 1.80
N ILE A 43 11.89 -3.68 1.27
CA ILE A 43 11.49 -3.67 -0.15
C ILE A 43 10.88 -2.31 -0.55
N CYS A 44 10.03 -1.73 0.31
CA CYS A 44 9.50 -0.40 0.05
C CYS A 44 10.58 0.67 0.02
N THR A 45 11.56 0.61 0.92
CA THR A 45 12.59 1.63 1.09
C THR A 45 13.41 1.81 -0.18
N ASP A 46 13.71 0.71 -0.88
CA ASP A 46 14.48 0.68 -2.12
C ASP A 46 13.62 0.84 -3.39
N CYS A 47 12.29 0.88 -3.24
CA CYS A 47 11.38 0.93 -4.38
C CYS A 47 11.44 2.28 -5.11
N PRO A 48 11.66 2.30 -6.44
CA PRO A 48 11.86 3.53 -7.20
C PRO A 48 10.62 4.43 -7.27
N ILE A 49 9.44 3.86 -7.02
CA ILE A 49 8.15 4.58 -7.02
C ILE A 49 7.62 4.85 -5.61
N ARG A 50 8.42 4.61 -4.57
CA ARG A 50 7.99 4.78 -3.17
C ARG A 50 7.39 6.16 -2.88
N PRO A 51 7.96 7.29 -3.32
CA PRO A 51 7.39 8.61 -3.05
C PRO A 51 5.96 8.76 -3.57
N GLN A 52 5.69 8.29 -4.79
CA GLN A 52 4.37 8.36 -5.43
C GLN A 52 3.38 7.41 -4.76
N CYS A 53 3.83 6.21 -4.37
CA CYS A 53 3.04 5.29 -3.53
C CYS A 53 2.67 5.94 -2.20
N GLN A 54 3.59 6.67 -1.55
CA GLN A 54 3.34 7.35 -0.29
C GLN A 54 2.30 8.45 -0.45
N ASP A 55 2.45 9.31 -1.47
CA ASP A 55 1.52 10.41 -1.74
C ASP A 55 0.10 9.91 -1.98
N TYR A 56 -0.04 8.88 -2.82
CA TYR A 56 -1.33 8.25 -3.08
C TYR A 56 -1.92 7.63 -1.81
N ALA A 57 -1.14 6.84 -1.08
CA ALA A 57 -1.61 6.18 0.12
C ALA A 57 -2.02 7.16 1.23
N VAL A 58 -1.30 8.27 1.39
CA VAL A 58 -1.67 9.35 2.30
C VAL A 58 -2.98 10.02 1.88
N SER A 59 -3.17 10.27 0.58
CA SER A 59 -4.39 10.90 0.07
C SER A 59 -5.67 10.07 0.30
N LEU A 60 -5.53 8.74 0.41
CA LEU A 60 -6.65 7.83 0.66
C LEU A 60 -6.85 7.48 2.14
N GLY A 61 -5.80 7.56 2.95
CA GLY A 61 -5.87 7.23 4.38
C GLY A 61 -6.08 5.73 4.59
N PHE A 62 -7.13 5.35 5.33
CA PHE A 62 -7.50 3.96 5.61
C PHE A 62 -8.53 3.38 4.62
N ARG A 63 -8.84 4.09 3.53
CA ARG A 63 -9.76 3.63 2.47
C ARG A 63 -9.12 2.64 1.50
N ILE A 64 -7.84 2.32 1.70
CA ILE A 64 -7.10 1.30 0.96
C ILE A 64 -6.56 0.28 1.94
N ALA A 65 -6.53 -0.97 1.49
CA ALA A 65 -5.96 -2.09 2.22
C ALA A 65 -4.58 -2.47 1.65
N GLY A 66 -3.77 -3.13 2.47
CA GLY A 66 -2.46 -3.68 2.09
C GLY A 66 -1.27 -2.84 2.55
N PHE A 67 -0.08 -3.21 2.08
CA PHE A 67 1.16 -2.56 2.46
C PHE A 67 1.60 -1.52 1.44
N TRP A 68 1.66 -0.26 1.85
CA TRP A 68 1.91 0.88 0.98
C TRP A 68 3.05 1.74 1.52
N ALA A 69 4.10 1.91 0.72
CA ALA A 69 5.23 2.80 1.01
C ALA A 69 5.83 2.61 2.43
N GLY A 70 6.00 1.35 2.85
CA GLY A 70 6.59 1.01 4.13
C GLY A 70 5.59 0.92 5.29
N ARG A 71 4.28 0.98 5.02
CA ARG A 71 3.24 0.95 6.07
C ARG A 71 2.03 0.14 5.65
N TRP A 72 1.56 -0.74 6.54
CA TRP A 72 0.26 -1.37 6.37
C TRP A 72 -0.87 -0.33 6.48
N ARG A 73 -1.88 -0.44 5.62
CA ARG A 73 -3.09 0.38 5.60
C ARG A 73 -4.33 -0.49 5.47
N GLY A 74 -5.45 0.06 5.93
CA GLY A 74 -6.77 -0.56 5.94
C GLY A 74 -7.47 -0.33 7.29
N LYS A 75 -8.74 -0.70 7.38
CA LYS A 75 -9.45 -0.79 8.66
C LYS A 75 -9.44 -2.24 9.12
N TYR A 76 -9.55 -2.45 10.43
CA TYR A 76 -10.02 -3.75 10.91
C TYR A 76 -11.48 -3.87 10.48
N LEU A 77 -11.86 -4.98 9.83
CA LEU A 77 -13.23 -5.44 9.96
C LEU A 77 -13.37 -5.79 11.44
N THR A 78 -14.16 -5.01 12.19
CA THR A 78 -14.60 -5.51 13.49
C THR A 78 -15.54 -6.68 13.23
N GLU A 79 -15.53 -7.71 14.07
CA GLU A 79 -16.40 -8.90 13.92
C GLU A 79 -17.89 -8.57 13.73
N ALA A 80 -18.32 -7.34 14.05
CA ALA A 80 -19.68 -6.85 13.84
C ALA A 80 -20.05 -6.54 12.36
N GLU A 81 -19.08 -6.27 11.48
CA GLU A 81 -19.36 -5.94 10.06
C GLU A 81 -19.39 -7.19 9.16
N ASP A 82 -18.80 -8.31 9.59
CA ASP A 82 -18.73 -9.58 8.84
C ASP A 82 -20.02 -10.42 8.95
N LEU A 83 -20.86 -10.17 9.97
CA LEU A 83 -22.15 -10.85 10.18
C LEU A 83 -23.34 -10.16 9.49
N ALA A 84 -23.10 -9.09 8.74
CA ALA A 84 -24.14 -8.29 8.08
C ALA A 84 -24.33 -8.59 6.58
N VAL A 85 -23.75 -9.69 6.07
CA VAL A 85 -23.90 -10.15 4.67
C VAL A 85 -24.73 -11.43 4.61
#